data_AF-I0L4G7-F1
#
_entry.id   AF-I0L4G7-F1
#
_cell.length_a   1.000
_cell.length_b   1.000
_cell.length_c   1.000
_cell.angle_alpha   90.00
_cell.angle_beta   90.00
_cell.angle_gamma   90.00
#
_symmetry.space_group_name_H-M   'P 1'
#
loop_
_entity.id
_entity.type
_entity.pdbx_description
1 polymer ?
#
loop_
_entity_poly.entity_id
_entity_poly.type
_entity_poly.pdbx_seq_one_letter_code
_entity_poly.pdbx_strand_id
1 'polypeptide(L)'
;MPAPVHVRELTLADLDAAWELGRFAFGSTAERPASTSVAVPGMTRYGAFDDAGRLVGKAVDLHHDQWWSGRAVPAADVGGVAVAPEARGRGVARALLTALLRGARERGAAVSALYPTVAAPYRSCGWETAGVLRTVDLATAALPRHRPSAHLTVRAGTPADLPAVTALYERVARHRNGMLTRRGELFDHFAADGGLPGDGLTVVEADGDLVGYATWQRGRGYGADSVLTVDEALAVTAEAARELVGVLASWASVAPTLRLCPLDGDAVSTVLPLESARDHERDLWMHRPVDVARAVEARGWPAHTRGVVDFALTDALAEWNTGTWRLTVADGAADLTRIDAAADLRLDVRGFALLYAGAAYARSVAQAGLLHHSAGVDPAALDLLGAGGPAQLLNYF
;
A
#
# COMPACT_ATOMS: atom_id res chain seq x y z
N MET A 1 -37.44 3.70 -2.72
CA MET A 1 -36.21 3.01 -2.26
C MET A 1 -35.34 2.76 -3.47
N PRO A 2 -34.00 2.93 -3.41
CA PRO A 2 -33.14 2.57 -4.54
C PRO A 2 -33.35 1.09 -4.88
N ALA A 3 -33.35 0.74 -6.16
CA ALA A 3 -33.45 -0.64 -6.60
C ALA A 3 -32.28 -1.44 -6.00
N PRO A 4 -32.53 -2.64 -5.45
CA PRO A 4 -31.47 -3.49 -4.92
C PRO A 4 -30.51 -3.85 -6.05
N VAL A 5 -29.20 -3.89 -5.74
CA VAL A 5 -28.19 -4.41 -6.67
C VAL A 5 -27.79 -5.81 -6.22
N HIS A 6 -27.55 -6.69 -7.17
CA HIS A 6 -27.01 -8.02 -6.93
C HIS A 6 -25.50 -7.99 -7.10
N VAL A 7 -24.75 -8.29 -6.04
CA VAL A 7 -23.28 -8.33 -6.09
C VAL A 7 -22.79 -9.77 -6.20
N ARG A 8 -21.89 -10.03 -7.15
CA ARG A 8 -21.21 -11.31 -7.33
C ARG A 8 -19.81 -11.14 -7.90
N GLU A 9 -19.01 -12.20 -7.85
CA GLU A 9 -17.77 -12.25 -8.62
C GLU A 9 -18.06 -12.17 -10.13
N LEU A 10 -17.16 -11.48 -10.84
CA LEU A 10 -17.19 -11.37 -12.29
C LEU A 10 -16.64 -12.64 -12.92
N THR A 11 -17.33 -13.09 -13.97
CA THR A 11 -16.88 -14.16 -14.85
C THR A 11 -16.17 -13.58 -16.08
N LEU A 12 -15.56 -14.43 -16.91
CA LEU A 12 -14.96 -14.00 -18.18
C LEU A 12 -15.96 -13.25 -19.08
N ALA A 13 -17.24 -13.64 -19.06
CA ALA A 13 -18.28 -13.01 -19.86
C ALA A 13 -18.60 -11.56 -19.41
N ASP A 14 -18.23 -11.17 -18.19
CA ASP A 14 -18.49 -9.84 -17.66
C ASP A 14 -17.33 -8.85 -17.89
N LEU A 15 -16.15 -9.34 -18.30
CA LEU A 15 -14.93 -8.54 -18.33
C LEU A 15 -14.99 -7.39 -19.32
N ASP A 16 -15.69 -7.55 -20.44
CA ASP A 16 -15.88 -6.49 -21.43
C ASP A 16 -16.70 -5.33 -20.86
N ALA A 17 -17.83 -5.63 -20.23
CA ALA A 17 -18.65 -4.63 -19.55
C ALA A 17 -17.88 -3.97 -18.40
N ALA A 18 -17.08 -4.74 -17.65
CA ALA A 18 -16.26 -4.20 -16.58
C ALA A 18 -15.13 -3.29 -17.09
N TRP A 19 -14.49 -3.63 -18.20
CA TRP A 19 -13.50 -2.77 -18.83
C TRP A 19 -14.13 -1.46 -19.30
N GLU A 20 -15.24 -1.53 -20.04
CA GLU A 20 -15.97 -0.35 -20.53
C GLU A 20 -16.37 0.59 -19.37
N LEU A 21 -16.95 0.05 -18.30
CA LEU A 21 -17.30 0.83 -17.11
C LEU A 21 -16.06 1.52 -16.49
N GLY A 22 -14.93 0.82 -16.44
CA GLY A 22 -13.68 1.39 -15.94
C GLY A 22 -13.13 2.49 -16.84
N ARG A 23 -13.12 2.26 -18.16
CA ARG A 23 -12.66 3.22 -19.15
C ARG A 23 -13.41 4.54 -19.04
N PHE A 24 -14.74 4.50 -18.91
CA PHE A 24 -15.55 5.70 -18.69
C PHE A 24 -15.30 6.34 -17.32
N ALA A 25 -15.10 5.56 -16.27
CA ALA A 25 -14.90 6.09 -14.92
C ALA A 25 -13.54 6.77 -14.72
N PHE A 26 -12.49 6.24 -15.35
CA PHE A 26 -11.10 6.69 -15.17
C PHE A 26 -10.53 7.48 -16.36
N GLY A 27 -11.32 7.68 -17.42
CA GLY A 27 -10.88 8.44 -18.60
C GLY A 27 -9.75 7.75 -19.39
N SER A 28 -9.65 6.43 -19.30
CA SER A 28 -8.62 5.66 -20.01
C SER A 28 -8.79 5.75 -21.53
N THR A 29 -7.69 5.58 -22.27
CA THR A 29 -7.71 5.52 -23.73
C THR A 29 -8.54 4.32 -24.22
N ALA A 30 -8.87 4.31 -25.52
CA ALA A 30 -9.58 3.17 -26.13
C ALA A 30 -8.72 1.90 -26.23
N GLU A 31 -7.40 2.02 -26.05
CA GLU A 31 -6.50 0.88 -26.05
C GLU A 31 -6.70 0.07 -24.77
N ARG A 32 -7.07 -1.20 -24.95
CA ARG A 32 -7.41 -2.10 -23.86
C ARG A 32 -6.17 -2.91 -23.44
N PRO A 33 -5.74 -2.84 -22.16
CA PRO A 33 -4.69 -3.74 -21.67
C PRO A 33 -5.15 -5.20 -21.70
N ALA A 34 -4.28 -6.11 -22.16
CA ALA A 34 -4.61 -7.53 -22.31
C ALA A 34 -5.10 -8.18 -20.99
N SER A 35 -4.54 -7.77 -19.85
CA SER A 35 -4.91 -8.23 -18.50
C SER A 35 -6.37 -7.98 -18.12
N THR A 36 -7.05 -7.06 -18.81
CA THR A 36 -8.47 -6.73 -18.57
C THR A 36 -9.45 -7.64 -19.31
N SER A 37 -8.97 -8.54 -20.17
CA SER A 37 -9.78 -9.48 -20.96
C SER A 37 -9.61 -10.93 -20.52
N VAL A 38 -8.74 -11.20 -19.55
CA VAL A 38 -8.38 -12.55 -19.11
C VAL A 38 -8.57 -12.71 -17.60
N ALA A 39 -8.66 -13.95 -17.16
CA ALA A 39 -8.48 -14.29 -15.76
C ALA A 39 -7.02 -13.97 -15.37
N VAL A 40 -6.85 -13.22 -14.29
CA VAL A 40 -5.54 -12.91 -13.72
C VAL A 40 -5.49 -13.57 -12.35
N PRO A 41 -4.53 -14.47 -12.10
CA PRO A 41 -4.40 -15.13 -10.80
C PRO A 41 -4.00 -14.12 -9.71
N GLY A 42 -4.29 -14.45 -8.45
CA GLY A 42 -4.05 -13.53 -7.33
C GLY A 42 -4.90 -12.24 -7.35
N MET A 43 -6.05 -12.22 -8.01
CA MET A 43 -7.05 -11.18 -7.83
C MET A 43 -8.49 -11.72 -7.95
N THR A 44 -9.43 -11.09 -7.26
CA THR A 44 -10.87 -11.34 -7.40
C THR A 44 -11.58 -10.07 -7.85
N ARG A 45 -12.44 -10.19 -8.86
CA ARG A 45 -13.20 -9.04 -9.40
C ARG A 45 -14.66 -9.17 -9.01
N TYR A 46 -15.24 -8.11 -8.47
CA TYR A 46 -16.64 -8.04 -8.08
C TYR A 46 -17.42 -7.10 -9.00
N GLY A 47 -18.67 -7.48 -9.30
CA GLY A 47 -19.63 -6.68 -10.06
C GLY A 47 -20.93 -6.50 -9.32
N ALA A 48 -21.52 -5.32 -9.44
CA ALA A 48 -22.87 -5.02 -9.00
C ALA A 48 -23.78 -4.91 -10.22
N PHE A 49 -24.86 -5.69 -10.22
CA PHE A 49 -25.80 -5.78 -11.33
C PHE A 49 -27.17 -5.24 -10.90
N ASP A 50 -27.83 -4.50 -11.80
CA ASP A 50 -29.23 -4.10 -11.60
C ASP A 50 -30.21 -5.25 -11.91
N ASP A 51 -31.51 -5.04 -11.67
CA ASP A 51 -32.56 -6.05 -11.92
C ASP A 51 -32.65 -6.48 -13.40
N ALA A 52 -32.14 -5.67 -14.33
CA ALA A 52 -32.07 -5.99 -15.76
C ALA A 52 -30.78 -6.76 -16.13
N GLY A 53 -29.94 -7.10 -15.16
CA GLY A 53 -28.67 -7.81 -15.36
C GLY A 53 -27.55 -6.94 -15.91
N ARG A 54 -27.68 -5.60 -15.89
CA ARG A 54 -26.64 -4.69 -16.37
C ARG A 54 -25.62 -4.42 -15.28
N LEU A 55 -24.34 -4.46 -15.63
CA LEU A 55 -23.25 -4.12 -14.72
C LEU A 55 -23.26 -2.61 -14.44
N VAL A 56 -23.56 -2.22 -13.19
CA VAL A 56 -23.65 -0.82 -12.74
C VAL A 56 -22.53 -0.43 -11.78
N GLY A 57 -21.71 -1.39 -11.34
CA GLY A 57 -20.54 -1.12 -10.51
C GLY A 57 -19.54 -2.26 -10.53
N LYS A 58 -18.28 -1.96 -10.23
CA LYS A 58 -17.21 -2.95 -10.09
C LYS A 58 -16.20 -2.57 -9.00
N ALA A 59 -15.49 -3.56 -8.48
CA ALA A 59 -14.34 -3.41 -7.59
C ALA A 59 -13.39 -4.60 -7.76
N VAL A 60 -12.13 -4.44 -7.39
CA VAL A 60 -11.11 -5.51 -7.44
C VAL A 60 -10.50 -5.69 -6.06
N ASP A 61 -10.41 -6.94 -5.62
CA ASP A 61 -9.58 -7.39 -4.50
C ASP A 61 -8.27 -7.93 -5.08
N LEU A 62 -7.17 -7.23 -4.83
CA LEU A 62 -5.81 -7.67 -5.17
C LEU A 62 -5.28 -8.51 -4.00
N HIS A 63 -4.88 -9.75 -4.30
CA HIS A 63 -4.44 -10.72 -3.29
C HIS A 63 -2.97 -10.48 -2.91
N HIS A 64 -2.68 -9.29 -2.42
CA HIS A 64 -1.35 -8.94 -1.93
C HIS A 64 -1.07 -9.53 -0.55
N ASP A 65 0.20 -9.61 -0.20
CA ASP A 65 0.66 -9.63 1.19
C ASP A 65 1.45 -8.35 1.47
N GLN A 66 1.45 -7.92 2.73
CA GLN A 66 2.22 -6.77 3.21
C GLN A 66 3.22 -7.20 4.28
N TRP A 67 4.40 -6.60 4.29
CA TRP A 67 5.37 -6.72 5.37
C TRP A 67 4.92 -5.90 6.57
N TRP A 68 4.91 -6.53 7.73
CA TRP A 68 4.67 -5.91 9.02
C TRP A 68 5.70 -6.41 10.02
N SER A 69 6.76 -5.61 10.22
CA SER A 69 7.83 -5.86 11.19
C SER A 69 8.40 -7.28 11.08
N GLY A 70 8.75 -7.70 9.85
CA GLY A 70 9.40 -8.98 9.57
C GLY A 70 8.48 -10.13 9.15
N ARG A 71 7.15 -9.98 9.32
CA ARG A 71 6.15 -10.99 8.96
C ARG A 71 5.29 -10.54 7.79
N ALA A 72 4.93 -11.48 6.91
CA ALA A 72 3.97 -11.24 5.85
C ALA A 72 2.56 -11.35 6.40
N VAL A 73 1.72 -10.35 6.13
CA VAL A 73 0.32 -10.27 6.53
C VAL A 73 -0.54 -10.27 5.26
N PRO A 74 -1.44 -11.26 5.09
CA PRO A 74 -2.33 -11.31 3.94
C PRO A 74 -3.23 -10.08 3.86
N ALA A 75 -3.30 -9.50 2.67
CA ALA A 75 -4.05 -8.28 2.39
C ALA A 75 -5.12 -8.49 1.29
N ALA A 76 -6.12 -7.63 1.36
CA ALA A 76 -7.11 -7.42 0.33
C ALA A 76 -7.03 -5.97 -0.13
N ASP A 77 -6.13 -5.71 -1.08
CA ASP A 77 -5.84 -4.37 -1.56
C ASP A 77 -6.86 -3.99 -2.63
N VAL A 78 -7.60 -2.91 -2.39
CA VAL A 78 -8.79 -2.58 -3.20
C VAL A 78 -8.40 -1.67 -4.35
N GLY A 79 -8.66 -2.14 -5.58
CA GLY A 79 -8.40 -1.40 -6.81
C GLY A 79 -9.65 -1.24 -7.69
N GLY A 80 -9.57 -0.33 -8.66
CA GLY A 80 -10.49 -0.27 -9.80
C GLY A 80 -11.98 -0.05 -9.46
N VAL A 81 -12.30 0.56 -8.33
CA VAL A 81 -13.69 0.80 -7.90
C VAL A 81 -14.36 1.82 -8.82
N ALA A 82 -15.43 1.40 -9.51
CA ALA A 82 -16.19 2.26 -10.40
C ALA A 82 -17.70 2.01 -10.24
N VAL A 83 -18.50 3.07 -10.34
CA VAL A 83 -19.97 3.02 -10.33
C VAL A 83 -20.49 3.88 -11.48
N ALA A 84 -21.41 3.31 -12.26
CA ALA A 84 -22.07 3.99 -13.37
C ALA A 84 -22.71 5.29 -12.89
N PRO A 85 -22.53 6.44 -13.59
CA PRO A 85 -23.01 7.75 -13.13
C PRO A 85 -24.47 7.77 -12.65
N GLU A 86 -25.37 7.15 -13.41
CA GLU A 86 -26.81 7.03 -13.15
C GLU A 86 -27.17 6.16 -11.92
N ALA A 87 -26.23 5.32 -11.47
CA ALA A 87 -26.37 4.45 -10.31
C ALA A 87 -25.67 5.00 -9.04
N ARG A 88 -24.98 6.14 -9.12
CA ARG A 88 -24.30 6.78 -7.97
C ARG A 88 -25.32 7.29 -6.94
N GLY A 89 -24.87 7.39 -5.68
CA GLY A 89 -25.72 7.84 -4.56
C GLY A 89 -26.78 6.83 -4.12
N ARG A 90 -26.79 5.62 -4.69
CA ARG A 90 -27.78 4.55 -4.41
C ARG A 90 -27.23 3.39 -3.59
N GLY A 91 -26.02 3.54 -3.01
CA GLY A 91 -25.40 2.52 -2.16
C GLY A 91 -24.60 1.44 -2.88
N VAL A 92 -24.45 1.51 -4.22
CA VAL A 92 -23.74 0.49 -5.03
C VAL A 92 -22.32 0.23 -4.55
N ALA A 93 -21.52 1.28 -4.30
CA ALA A 93 -20.15 1.13 -3.81
C ALA A 93 -20.09 0.44 -2.44
N ARG A 94 -21.02 0.77 -1.53
CA ARG A 94 -21.12 0.12 -0.22
C ARG A 94 -21.45 -1.37 -0.36
N ALA A 95 -22.37 -1.73 -1.25
CA ALA A 95 -22.70 -3.13 -1.52
C ALA A 95 -21.49 -3.91 -2.05
N LEU A 96 -20.76 -3.34 -3.02
CA LEU A 96 -19.52 -3.91 -3.56
C LEU A 96 -18.46 -4.13 -2.47
N LEU A 97 -18.13 -3.08 -1.72
CA LEU A 97 -17.11 -3.14 -0.66
C LEU A 97 -17.50 -4.11 0.47
N THR A 98 -18.80 -4.25 0.76
CA THR A 98 -19.28 -5.23 1.76
C THR A 98 -19.05 -6.66 1.27
N ALA A 99 -19.39 -6.96 0.02
CA ALA A 99 -19.18 -8.29 -0.55
C ALA A 99 -17.67 -8.61 -0.67
N LEU A 100 -16.89 -7.64 -1.14
CA LEU A 100 -15.43 -7.75 -1.24
C LEU A 100 -14.81 -8.09 0.12
N LEU A 101 -15.19 -7.37 1.18
CA LEU A 101 -14.64 -7.60 2.51
C LEU A 101 -14.98 -8.99 3.07
N ARG A 102 -16.18 -9.51 2.76
CA ARG A 102 -16.57 -10.89 3.13
C ARG A 102 -15.71 -11.92 2.40
N GLY A 103 -15.59 -11.80 1.09
CA GLY A 103 -14.75 -12.72 0.30
C GLY A 103 -13.27 -12.63 0.70
N ALA A 104 -12.76 -11.43 0.97
CA ALA A 104 -11.42 -11.22 1.51
C ALA A 104 -11.22 -11.94 2.85
N ARG A 105 -12.18 -11.84 3.77
CA ARG A 105 -12.12 -12.55 5.06
C ARG A 105 -12.10 -14.06 4.88
N GLU A 106 -12.96 -14.59 4.03
CA GLU A 106 -13.07 -16.02 3.71
C GLU A 106 -11.78 -16.57 3.10
N ARG A 107 -11.14 -15.78 2.23
CA ARG A 107 -9.82 -16.06 1.63
C ARG A 107 -8.67 -16.04 2.64
N GLY A 108 -8.86 -15.46 3.82
CA GLY A 108 -7.83 -15.36 4.85
C GLY A 108 -7.11 -14.00 4.90
N ALA A 109 -7.57 -12.99 4.17
CA ALA A 109 -7.01 -11.64 4.29
C ALA A 109 -7.22 -11.09 5.71
N ALA A 110 -6.21 -10.40 6.22
CA ALA A 110 -6.18 -9.83 7.57
C ALA A 110 -6.38 -8.30 7.52
N VAL A 111 -5.79 -7.65 6.52
CA VAL A 111 -5.83 -6.19 6.34
C VAL A 111 -6.24 -5.81 4.92
N SER A 112 -6.54 -4.54 4.70
CA SER A 112 -6.87 -3.97 3.41
C SER A 112 -6.32 -2.56 3.30
N ALA A 113 -5.69 -2.24 2.17
CA ALA A 113 -5.33 -0.88 1.81
C ALA A 113 -5.94 -0.47 0.45
N LEU A 114 -6.03 0.84 0.22
CA LEU A 114 -6.50 1.41 -1.06
C LEU A 114 -6.05 2.85 -1.25
N TYR A 115 -6.07 3.31 -2.49
CA TYR A 115 -5.91 4.71 -2.88
C TYR A 115 -7.27 5.31 -3.25
N PRO A 116 -7.85 6.22 -2.44
CA PRO A 116 -9.17 6.75 -2.68
C PRO A 116 -9.13 7.92 -3.67
N THR A 117 -9.97 7.90 -4.70
CA THR A 117 -10.26 9.11 -5.49
C THR A 117 -11.03 10.14 -4.66
N VAL A 118 -11.88 9.68 -3.74
CA VAL A 118 -12.55 10.46 -2.70
C VAL A 118 -12.66 9.63 -1.42
N ALA A 119 -12.37 10.21 -0.26
CA ALA A 119 -12.29 9.45 0.99
C ALA A 119 -13.66 9.06 1.59
N ALA A 120 -14.71 9.86 1.37
CA ALA A 120 -15.98 9.73 2.10
C ALA A 120 -16.66 8.35 1.95
N PRO A 121 -16.77 7.76 0.74
CA PRO A 121 -17.37 6.42 0.58
C PRO A 121 -16.61 5.34 1.35
N TYR A 122 -15.28 5.38 1.32
CA TYR A 122 -14.43 4.41 2.01
C TYR A 122 -14.46 4.59 3.53
N ARG A 123 -14.48 5.84 4.03
CA ARG A 123 -14.68 6.13 5.47
C ARG A 123 -16.00 5.59 6.00
N SER A 124 -17.08 5.79 5.25
CA SER A 124 -18.39 5.21 5.62
C SER A 124 -18.40 3.67 5.62
N CYS A 125 -17.40 3.07 4.99
CA CYS A 125 -17.19 1.63 4.98
C CYS A 125 -16.08 1.20 5.95
N GLY A 126 -15.51 2.07 6.78
CA GLY A 126 -14.56 1.70 7.84
C GLY A 126 -13.07 1.81 7.51
N TRP A 127 -12.71 2.27 6.30
CA TRP A 127 -11.32 2.63 5.99
C TRP A 127 -10.98 4.01 6.56
N GLU A 128 -9.71 4.26 6.87
CA GLU A 128 -9.23 5.59 7.22
C GLU A 128 -7.88 5.91 6.57
N THR A 129 -7.67 7.19 6.24
CA THR A 129 -6.39 7.69 5.71
C THR A 129 -5.27 7.42 6.70
N ALA A 130 -4.31 6.60 6.30
CA ALA A 130 -3.23 6.13 7.16
C ALA A 130 -1.85 6.62 6.69
N GLY A 131 -1.74 7.14 5.47
CA GLY A 131 -0.53 7.85 5.03
C GLY A 131 -0.67 8.44 3.63
N VAL A 132 0.48 8.84 3.08
CA VAL A 132 0.61 9.47 1.76
C VAL A 132 1.74 8.76 1.02
N LEU A 133 1.50 8.35 -0.22
CA LEU A 133 2.55 8.06 -1.20
C LEU A 133 2.90 9.38 -1.86
N ARG A 134 4.16 9.80 -1.74
CA ARG A 134 4.60 11.13 -2.16
C ARG A 134 5.63 11.00 -3.27
N THR A 135 5.28 11.50 -4.45
CA THR A 135 6.21 11.65 -5.57
C THR A 135 6.74 13.07 -5.58
N VAL A 136 8.06 13.22 -5.66
CA VAL A 136 8.72 14.53 -5.66
C VAL A 136 9.56 14.73 -6.91
N ASP A 137 9.72 16.00 -7.28
CA ASP A 137 10.65 16.47 -8.29
C ASP A 137 11.86 17.14 -7.61
N LEU A 138 13.05 16.74 -8.02
CA LEU A 138 14.34 17.29 -7.60
C LEU A 138 15.13 17.77 -8.82
N ALA A 139 15.88 18.85 -8.69
CA ALA A 139 16.83 19.24 -9.73
C ALA A 139 18.00 18.24 -9.74
N THR A 140 18.25 17.56 -10.86
CA THR A 140 19.37 16.61 -10.98
C THR A 140 20.72 17.28 -10.72
N ALA A 141 20.86 18.56 -11.08
CA ALA A 141 22.05 19.36 -10.80
C ALA A 141 22.27 19.65 -9.30
N ALA A 142 21.24 19.55 -8.47
CA ALA A 142 21.31 19.73 -7.02
C ALA A 142 21.65 18.43 -6.28
N LEU A 143 21.55 17.27 -6.96
CA LEU A 143 21.90 15.99 -6.35
C LEU A 143 23.40 15.96 -6.01
N PRO A 144 23.78 15.45 -4.83
CA PRO A 144 25.19 15.31 -4.46
C PRO A 144 25.95 14.48 -5.48
N ARG A 145 27.00 15.07 -6.04
CA ARG A 145 28.02 14.30 -6.76
C ARG A 145 28.88 13.60 -5.74
N HIS A 146 29.15 12.32 -5.92
CA HIS A 146 30.08 11.59 -5.06
C HIS A 146 31.35 11.20 -5.83
N ARG A 147 32.36 10.77 -5.07
CA ARG A 147 33.52 10.09 -5.62
C ARG A 147 33.24 8.59 -5.56
N PRO A 148 33.39 7.85 -6.67
CA PRO A 148 33.18 6.42 -6.67
C PRO A 148 34.01 5.71 -5.58
N SER A 149 33.36 4.84 -4.81
CA SER A 149 33.99 3.95 -3.85
C SER A 149 34.73 2.84 -4.57
N ALA A 150 36.03 2.68 -4.31
CA ALA A 150 36.89 1.74 -5.03
C ALA A 150 36.49 0.25 -4.89
N HIS A 151 35.71 -0.09 -3.85
CA HIS A 151 35.23 -1.45 -3.58
C HIS A 151 33.79 -1.69 -4.10
N LEU A 152 33.14 -0.66 -4.66
CA LEU A 152 31.82 -0.78 -5.27
C LEU A 152 31.94 -0.76 -6.79
N THR A 153 31.14 -1.58 -7.45
CA THR A 153 31.00 -1.55 -8.91
C THR A 153 29.61 -1.04 -9.27
N VAL A 154 29.56 -0.07 -10.18
CA VAL A 154 28.30 0.47 -10.72
C VAL A 154 28.21 0.10 -12.19
N ARG A 155 27.10 -0.51 -12.60
CA ARG A 155 26.87 -0.88 -14.00
C ARG A 155 25.39 -0.79 -14.38
N ALA A 156 25.14 -0.83 -15.69
CA ALA A 156 23.80 -1.09 -16.19
C ALA A 156 23.40 -2.52 -15.82
N GLY A 157 22.20 -2.67 -15.26
CA GLY A 157 21.56 -3.95 -15.02
C GLY A 157 20.85 -4.48 -16.26
N THR A 158 20.54 -5.75 -16.20
CA THR A 158 19.87 -6.53 -17.24
C THR A 158 18.71 -7.31 -16.63
N PRO A 159 17.81 -7.90 -17.44
CA PRO A 159 16.81 -8.84 -16.95
C PRO A 159 17.34 -9.94 -16.03
N ALA A 160 18.59 -10.39 -16.23
CA ALA A 160 19.22 -11.42 -15.40
C ALA A 160 19.49 -10.95 -13.95
N ASP A 161 19.48 -9.65 -13.70
CA ASP A 161 19.70 -9.06 -12.37
C ASP A 161 18.39 -8.96 -11.55
N LEU A 162 17.22 -9.14 -12.17
CA LEU A 162 15.91 -9.00 -11.52
C LEU A 162 15.72 -9.89 -10.28
N PRO A 163 16.18 -11.16 -10.24
CA PRO A 163 16.13 -11.95 -9.01
C PRO A 163 16.91 -11.32 -7.84
N ALA A 164 18.08 -10.74 -8.10
CA ALA A 164 18.87 -10.05 -7.09
C ALA A 164 18.22 -8.73 -6.65
N VAL A 165 17.59 -8.01 -7.59
CA VAL A 165 16.78 -6.80 -7.31
C VAL A 165 15.63 -7.15 -6.36
N THR A 166 14.87 -8.21 -6.62
CA THR A 166 13.80 -8.69 -5.74
C THR A 166 14.32 -9.06 -4.35
N ALA A 167 15.47 -9.72 -4.27
CA ALA A 167 16.10 -10.05 -2.98
C ALA A 167 16.54 -8.80 -2.20
N LEU A 168 17.08 -7.78 -2.89
CA LEU A 168 17.45 -6.52 -2.26
C LEU A 168 16.21 -5.75 -1.78
N TYR A 169 15.18 -5.67 -2.61
CA TYR A 169 13.89 -5.08 -2.23
C TYR A 169 13.37 -5.70 -0.94
N GLU A 170 13.33 -7.02 -0.85
CA GLU A 170 12.84 -7.72 0.34
C GLU A 170 13.67 -7.36 1.58
N ARG A 171 15.01 -7.28 1.49
CA ARG A 171 15.86 -6.87 2.62
C ARG A 171 15.49 -5.49 3.15
N VAL A 172 15.17 -4.56 2.27
CA VAL A 172 14.78 -3.19 2.63
C VAL A 172 13.34 -3.12 3.14
N ALA A 173 12.42 -3.88 2.55
CA ALA A 173 10.99 -3.82 2.84
C ALA A 173 10.59 -4.65 4.08
N ARG A 174 11.22 -5.80 4.31
CA ARG A 174 10.75 -6.83 5.26
C ARG A 174 10.60 -6.34 6.69
N HIS A 175 11.48 -5.48 7.17
CA HIS A 175 11.44 -4.97 8.55
C HIS A 175 10.49 -3.78 8.73
N ARG A 176 9.92 -3.24 7.63
CA ARG A 176 8.99 -2.11 7.63
C ARG A 176 7.56 -2.59 7.78
N ASN A 177 6.65 -1.63 7.96
CA ASN A 177 5.21 -1.86 8.04
C ASN A 177 4.54 -1.36 6.75
N GLY A 178 3.60 -2.12 6.19
CA GLY A 178 2.77 -1.75 5.04
C GLY A 178 3.33 -2.12 3.66
N MET A 179 4.65 -2.15 3.49
CA MET A 179 5.29 -2.44 2.19
C MET A 179 4.78 -3.76 1.59
N LEU A 180 4.44 -3.80 0.30
CA LEU A 180 4.02 -5.05 -0.35
C LEU A 180 5.15 -6.09 -0.29
N THR A 181 4.81 -7.38 -0.17
CA THR A 181 5.83 -8.42 -0.23
C THR A 181 6.40 -8.63 -1.63
N ARG A 182 5.64 -8.22 -2.66
CA ARG A 182 5.88 -8.51 -4.08
C ARG A 182 6.01 -10.00 -4.37
N ARG A 183 5.28 -10.83 -3.62
CA ARG A 183 5.21 -12.29 -3.77
C ARG A 183 3.81 -12.71 -4.20
N GLY A 184 3.72 -13.89 -4.80
CA GLY A 184 2.46 -14.55 -5.13
C GLY A 184 2.04 -14.35 -6.58
N GLU A 185 0.99 -15.09 -6.97
CA GLU A 185 0.64 -15.32 -8.37
C GLU A 185 0.35 -14.04 -9.17
N LEU A 186 -0.14 -12.98 -8.50
CA LEU A 186 -0.40 -11.69 -9.13
C LEU A 186 0.90 -11.03 -9.61
N PHE A 187 1.93 -11.01 -8.75
CA PHE A 187 3.23 -10.46 -9.11
C PHE A 187 3.93 -11.35 -10.14
N ASP A 188 3.85 -12.68 -9.98
CA ASP A 188 4.40 -13.63 -10.94
C ASP A 188 3.78 -13.46 -12.32
N HIS A 189 2.46 -13.20 -12.40
CA HIS A 189 1.75 -12.94 -13.64
C HIS A 189 2.25 -11.69 -14.35
N PHE A 190 2.41 -10.57 -13.63
CA PHE A 190 2.89 -9.32 -14.23
C PHE A 190 4.40 -9.30 -14.51
N ALA A 191 5.17 -10.17 -13.86
CA ALA A 191 6.61 -10.32 -14.12
C ALA A 191 6.93 -11.32 -15.26
N ALA A 192 5.93 -12.02 -15.81
CA ALA A 192 6.12 -13.16 -16.71
C ALA A 192 6.89 -12.83 -18.01
N ASP A 193 6.78 -11.61 -18.51
CA ASP A 193 7.47 -11.18 -19.74
C ASP A 193 9.00 -11.05 -19.53
N GLY A 194 9.46 -11.01 -18.27
CA GLY A 194 10.87 -10.99 -17.89
C GLY A 194 11.65 -9.75 -18.33
N GLY A 195 10.97 -8.76 -18.92
CA GLY A 195 11.56 -7.49 -19.35
C GLY A 195 11.95 -6.60 -18.17
N LEU A 196 12.81 -5.61 -18.43
CA LEU A 196 13.03 -4.55 -17.46
C LEU A 196 11.73 -3.75 -17.27
N PRO A 197 11.43 -3.30 -16.04
CA PRO A 197 10.20 -2.56 -15.73
C PRO A 197 10.21 -1.10 -16.26
N GLY A 198 11.31 -0.65 -16.86
CA GLY A 198 11.49 0.69 -17.42
C GLY A 198 12.57 0.72 -18.49
N ASP A 199 12.99 1.92 -18.89
CA ASP A 199 14.03 2.12 -19.92
C ASP A 199 15.41 1.62 -19.49
N GLY A 200 15.66 1.55 -18.17
CA GLY A 200 16.92 1.05 -17.66
C GLY A 200 16.90 0.65 -16.18
N LEU A 201 17.96 -0.08 -15.83
CA LEU A 201 18.28 -0.52 -14.48
C LEU A 201 19.73 -0.12 -14.19
N THR A 202 19.97 0.54 -13.07
CA THR A 202 21.31 0.76 -12.53
C THR A 202 21.50 -0.17 -11.34
N VAL A 203 22.63 -0.87 -11.27
CA VAL A 203 22.99 -1.73 -10.14
C VAL A 203 24.30 -1.29 -9.51
N VAL A 204 24.38 -1.43 -8.19
CA VAL A 204 25.57 -1.20 -7.38
C VAL A 204 25.90 -2.50 -6.65
N GLU A 205 27.10 -3.01 -6.86
CA GLU A 205 27.57 -4.29 -6.34
C GLU A 205 28.76 -4.09 -5.40
N ALA A 206 28.82 -4.88 -4.33
CA ALA A 206 29.97 -5.02 -3.44
C ALA A 206 30.38 -6.49 -3.44
N ASP A 207 31.62 -6.81 -3.82
CA ASP A 207 32.13 -8.20 -3.89
C ASP A 207 31.22 -9.18 -4.69
N GLY A 208 30.52 -8.67 -5.71
CA GLY A 208 29.59 -9.44 -6.55
C GLY A 208 28.16 -9.53 -6.01
N ASP A 209 27.90 -9.01 -4.82
CA ASP A 209 26.55 -8.94 -4.24
C ASP A 209 25.89 -7.59 -4.53
N LEU A 210 24.62 -7.62 -4.95
CA LEU A 210 23.83 -6.41 -5.15
C LEU A 210 23.59 -5.72 -3.80
N VAL A 211 23.98 -4.45 -3.71
CA VAL A 211 23.83 -3.59 -2.52
C VAL A 211 23.08 -2.28 -2.79
N GLY A 212 22.75 -1.98 -4.04
CA GLY A 212 21.77 -0.97 -4.41
C GLY A 212 21.32 -1.11 -5.85
N TYR A 213 20.12 -0.61 -6.16
CA TYR A 213 19.65 -0.50 -7.53
C TYR A 213 18.74 0.72 -7.71
N ALA A 214 18.57 1.13 -8.98
CA ALA A 214 17.53 2.05 -9.39
C ALA A 214 16.91 1.63 -10.72
N THR A 215 15.58 1.54 -10.80
CA THR A 215 14.83 1.37 -12.05
C THR A 215 14.32 2.72 -12.52
N TRP A 216 14.49 3.02 -13.79
CA TRP A 216 14.17 4.35 -14.31
C TRP A 216 13.62 4.34 -15.73
N GLN A 217 12.86 5.39 -16.03
CA GLN A 217 12.34 5.73 -17.34
C GLN A 217 12.96 7.07 -17.74
N ARG A 218 13.60 7.10 -18.90
CA ARG A 218 14.29 8.29 -19.41
C ARG A 218 13.32 9.40 -19.77
N GLY A 219 12.07 9.06 -20.05
CA GLY A 219 11.09 10.00 -20.60
C GLY A 219 11.51 10.48 -22.00
N ARG A 220 10.94 11.61 -22.43
CA ARG A 220 11.16 12.16 -23.79
C ARG A 220 11.90 13.49 -23.74
N GLY A 221 12.65 13.77 -24.81
CA GLY A 221 13.37 15.03 -24.99
C GLY A 221 14.65 15.17 -24.16
N TYR A 222 15.30 16.33 -24.32
CA TYR A 222 16.56 16.70 -23.66
C TYR A 222 16.60 18.17 -23.21
N GLY A 223 15.42 18.79 -23.06
CA GLY A 223 15.25 20.21 -22.76
C GLY A 223 14.96 20.50 -21.28
N ALA A 224 14.57 21.74 -20.97
CA ALA A 224 14.26 22.18 -19.61
C ALA A 224 13.11 21.37 -18.95
N ASP A 225 12.19 20.85 -19.76
CA ASP A 225 11.04 20.08 -19.30
C ASP A 225 11.30 18.56 -19.27
N SER A 226 12.54 18.12 -19.57
CA SER A 226 12.88 16.70 -19.57
C SER A 226 13.01 16.15 -18.16
N VAL A 227 12.31 15.05 -17.90
CA VAL A 227 12.23 14.40 -16.60
C VAL A 227 12.81 12.98 -16.71
N LEU A 228 13.73 12.65 -15.82
CA LEU A 228 14.11 11.28 -15.51
C LEU A 228 13.19 10.79 -14.41
N THR A 229 12.31 9.85 -14.72
CA THR A 229 11.45 9.21 -13.71
C THR A 229 12.18 7.99 -13.15
N VAL A 230 12.37 7.94 -11.84
CA VAL A 230 12.90 6.79 -11.12
C VAL A 230 11.73 6.14 -10.40
N ASP A 231 11.33 4.96 -10.90
CA ASP A 231 10.23 4.19 -10.34
C ASP A 231 10.58 3.68 -8.95
N GLU A 232 11.85 3.32 -8.73
CA GLU A 232 12.37 2.85 -7.46
C GLU A 232 13.88 3.04 -7.39
N ALA A 233 14.39 3.47 -6.24
CA ALA A 233 15.81 3.48 -5.92
C ALA A 233 16.01 3.06 -4.48
N LEU A 234 16.69 1.94 -4.25
CA LEU A 234 16.92 1.37 -2.92
C LEU A 234 18.39 0.95 -2.76
N ALA A 235 18.90 1.09 -1.54
CA ALA A 235 20.23 0.65 -1.16
C ALA A 235 20.23 0.13 0.29
N VAL A 236 21.15 -0.80 0.57
CA VAL A 236 21.32 -1.38 1.92
C VAL A 236 22.50 -0.77 2.69
N THR A 237 23.28 0.10 2.05
CA THR A 237 24.37 0.86 2.69
C THR A 237 24.35 2.33 2.25
N ALA A 238 24.89 3.20 3.10
CA ALA A 238 25.02 4.62 2.77
C ALA A 238 25.98 4.88 1.59
N GLU A 239 27.00 4.04 1.40
CA GLU A 239 27.92 4.17 0.26
C GLU A 239 27.23 3.79 -1.05
N ALA A 240 26.47 2.70 -1.07
CA ALA A 240 25.68 2.32 -2.25
C ALA A 240 24.59 3.36 -2.58
N ALA A 241 23.97 3.97 -1.56
CA ALA A 241 23.05 5.08 -1.77
C ALA A 241 23.73 6.29 -2.43
N ARG A 242 24.95 6.66 -2.01
CA ARG A 242 25.73 7.74 -2.65
C ARG A 242 26.11 7.40 -4.09
N GLU A 243 26.50 6.15 -4.36
CA GLU A 243 26.74 5.67 -5.73
C GLU A 243 25.51 5.88 -6.62
N LEU A 244 24.34 5.40 -6.19
CA LEU A 244 23.10 5.57 -6.93
C LEU A 244 22.76 7.05 -7.16
N VAL A 245 22.78 7.86 -6.12
CA VAL A 245 22.44 9.29 -6.23
C VAL A 245 23.41 10.03 -7.15
N GLY A 246 24.71 9.68 -7.14
CA GLY A 246 25.67 10.28 -8.07
C GLY A 246 25.48 9.85 -9.52
N VAL A 247 25.05 8.61 -9.77
CA VAL A 247 24.61 8.19 -11.12
C VAL A 247 23.40 9.02 -11.56
N LEU A 248 22.41 9.19 -10.69
CA LEU A 248 21.24 10.02 -10.97
C LEU A 248 21.62 11.49 -11.22
N ALA A 249 22.61 12.02 -10.50
CA ALA A 249 23.15 13.36 -10.71
C ALA A 249 23.82 13.54 -12.09
N SER A 250 24.35 12.46 -12.68
CA SER A 250 25.03 12.52 -13.98
C SER A 250 24.11 12.87 -15.16
N TRP A 251 22.78 12.74 -14.97
CA TRP A 251 21.78 13.08 -15.98
C TRP A 251 21.52 14.59 -16.14
N ALA A 252 22.14 15.44 -15.31
CA ALA A 252 21.87 16.87 -15.25
C ALA A 252 21.98 17.63 -16.58
N SER A 253 22.75 17.12 -17.55
CA SER A 253 22.88 17.75 -18.87
C SER A 253 21.70 17.50 -19.82
N VAL A 254 20.89 16.46 -19.58
CA VAL A 254 19.84 16.02 -20.52
C VAL A 254 18.48 15.76 -19.87
N ALA A 255 18.42 15.62 -18.55
CA ALA A 255 17.21 15.52 -17.76
C ALA A 255 17.39 16.37 -16.48
N PRO A 256 17.04 17.67 -16.52
CA PRO A 256 17.22 18.57 -15.38
C PRO A 256 16.35 18.23 -14.17
N THR A 257 15.29 17.45 -14.35
CA THR A 257 14.37 17.04 -13.28
C THR A 257 14.47 15.54 -13.03
N LEU A 258 14.71 15.15 -11.79
CA LEU A 258 14.56 13.80 -11.26
C LEU A 258 13.20 13.70 -10.59
N ARG A 259 12.36 12.76 -11.03
CA ARG A 259 11.08 12.44 -10.40
C ARG A 259 11.15 11.10 -9.72
N LEU A 260 10.81 11.01 -8.44
CA LEU A 260 10.81 9.74 -7.70
C LEU A 260 9.89 9.75 -6.49
N CYS A 261 9.54 8.56 -6.00
CA CYS A 261 8.93 8.39 -4.68
C CYS A 261 10.02 7.99 -3.66
N PRO A 262 10.51 8.91 -2.80
CA PRO A 262 11.47 8.56 -1.76
C PRO A 262 10.84 7.64 -0.71
N LEU A 263 11.63 6.71 -0.17
CA LEU A 263 11.24 5.87 0.95
C LEU A 263 11.77 6.47 2.26
N ASP A 264 10.90 7.07 3.07
CA ASP A 264 11.33 7.77 4.28
C ASP A 264 12.18 6.89 5.23
N GLY A 265 13.36 7.39 5.57
CA GLY A 265 14.28 6.73 6.50
C GLY A 265 15.02 5.52 5.91
N ASP A 266 15.03 5.36 4.59
CA ASP A 266 15.92 4.41 3.89
C ASP A 266 17.30 5.03 3.62
N ALA A 267 18.24 4.24 3.09
CA ALA A 267 19.59 4.73 2.79
C ALA A 267 19.59 5.82 1.71
N VAL A 268 18.73 5.73 0.68
CA VAL A 268 18.73 6.68 -0.45
C VAL A 268 18.17 8.03 -0.01
N SER A 269 17.06 8.06 0.72
CA SER A 269 16.44 9.29 1.23
C SER A 269 17.37 10.11 2.13
N THR A 270 18.33 9.48 2.83
CA THR A 270 19.33 10.21 3.64
C THR A 270 20.38 10.95 2.82
N VAL A 271 20.52 10.62 1.54
CA VAL A 271 21.48 11.26 0.62
C VAL A 271 20.80 12.30 -0.27
N LEU A 272 19.50 12.14 -0.56
CA LEU A 272 18.74 13.07 -1.37
C LEU A 272 18.58 14.43 -0.66
N PRO A 273 18.72 15.57 -1.38
CA PRO A 273 18.51 16.90 -0.83
C PRO A 273 17.00 17.21 -0.75
N LEU A 274 16.27 16.46 0.09
CA LEU A 274 14.82 16.50 0.19
C LEU A 274 14.28 17.87 0.65
N GLU A 275 15.09 18.71 1.27
CA GLU A 275 14.77 20.11 1.57
C GLU A 275 14.56 20.98 0.33
N SER A 276 15.09 20.56 -0.82
CA SER A 276 14.94 21.23 -2.12
C SER A 276 13.84 20.62 -3.00
N ALA A 277 13.22 19.53 -2.54
CA ALA A 277 12.22 18.79 -3.28
C ALA A 277 10.93 19.60 -3.46
N ARG A 278 10.29 19.41 -4.63
CA ARG A 278 8.95 19.94 -4.91
C ARG A 278 7.97 18.78 -5.03
N ASP A 279 6.77 18.94 -4.47
CA ASP A 279 5.73 17.93 -4.61
C ASP A 279 5.28 17.84 -6.06
N HIS A 280 5.43 16.65 -6.65
CA HIS A 280 4.81 16.34 -7.94
C HIS A 280 3.40 15.80 -7.74
N GLU A 281 3.27 14.80 -6.85
CA GLU A 281 2.03 14.10 -6.59
C GLU A 281 1.95 13.63 -5.13
N ARG A 282 0.71 13.54 -4.62
CA ARG A 282 0.41 13.09 -3.27
C ARG A 282 -0.83 12.22 -3.28
N ASP A 283 -0.62 10.92 -3.24
CA ASP A 283 -1.70 9.96 -3.18
C ASP A 283 -1.92 9.54 -1.73
N LEU A 284 -3.06 9.94 -1.18
CA LEU A 284 -3.49 9.41 0.10
C LEU A 284 -3.71 7.91 -0.05
N TRP A 285 -3.28 7.12 0.92
CA TRP A 285 -3.74 5.74 1.04
C TRP A 285 -4.50 5.56 2.35
N MET A 286 -5.50 4.69 2.29
CA MET A 286 -6.33 4.34 3.42
C MET A 286 -6.08 2.89 3.82
N HIS A 287 -6.23 2.62 5.12
CA HIS A 287 -6.07 1.30 5.70
C HIS A 287 -7.34 0.88 6.44
N ARG A 288 -7.51 -0.43 6.60
CA ARG A 288 -8.58 -1.07 7.35
C ARG A 288 -8.20 -2.50 7.78
N PRO A 289 -8.57 -2.96 8.99
CA PRO A 289 -8.59 -4.40 9.27
C PRO A 289 -9.74 -5.10 8.53
N VAL A 290 -9.44 -6.24 7.91
CA VAL A 290 -10.46 -7.19 7.41
C VAL A 290 -10.97 -8.04 8.58
N ASP A 291 -10.04 -8.65 9.32
CA ASP A 291 -10.29 -9.45 10.51
C ASP A 291 -9.29 -9.04 11.59
N VAL A 292 -9.76 -8.41 12.67
CA VAL A 292 -8.87 -7.79 13.67
C VAL A 292 -8.03 -8.79 14.45
N ALA A 293 -8.55 -9.99 14.70
CA ALA A 293 -7.79 -11.04 15.38
C ALA A 293 -6.64 -11.51 14.48
N ARG A 294 -6.97 -11.84 13.23
CA ARG A 294 -5.97 -12.24 12.23
C ARG A 294 -4.93 -11.15 11.97
N ALA A 295 -5.33 -9.88 11.91
CA ALA A 295 -4.42 -8.77 11.72
C ALA A 295 -3.38 -8.69 12.85
N VAL A 296 -3.81 -8.84 14.11
CA VAL A 296 -2.89 -8.83 15.26
C VAL A 296 -1.98 -10.06 15.28
N GLU A 297 -2.55 -11.25 15.05
CA GLU A 297 -1.82 -12.53 15.11
C GLU A 297 -0.78 -12.69 13.98
N ALA A 298 -1.10 -12.22 12.77
CA ALA A 298 -0.22 -12.32 11.60
C ALA A 298 0.92 -11.30 11.62
N ARG A 299 0.70 -10.14 12.26
CA ARG A 299 1.67 -9.05 12.37
C ARG A 299 2.90 -9.45 13.17
N GLY A 300 4.07 -8.97 12.75
CA GLY A 300 5.27 -8.96 13.58
C GLY A 300 5.21 -7.83 14.59
N TRP A 301 5.67 -8.07 15.82
CA TRP A 301 5.70 -7.06 16.87
C TRP A 301 7.14 -6.80 17.32
N PRO A 302 7.49 -5.58 17.78
CA PRO A 302 8.81 -5.35 18.32
C PRO A 302 9.05 -6.21 19.58
N ALA A 303 10.16 -6.95 19.63
CA ALA A 303 10.45 -7.89 20.72
C ALA A 303 10.54 -7.23 22.11
N HIS A 304 10.82 -5.93 22.16
CA HIS A 304 10.92 -5.15 23.39
C HIS A 304 9.56 -4.62 23.89
N THR A 305 8.50 -4.70 23.06
CA THR A 305 7.17 -4.23 23.43
C THR A 305 6.43 -5.31 24.22
N ARG A 306 5.89 -4.95 25.39
CA ARG A 306 5.07 -5.81 26.22
C ARG A 306 3.90 -5.03 26.80
N GLY A 307 2.71 -5.63 26.85
CA GLY A 307 1.54 -4.99 27.44
C GLY A 307 0.25 -5.78 27.24
N VAL A 308 -0.76 -5.40 28.02
CA VAL A 308 -2.13 -5.91 27.90
C VAL A 308 -3.09 -4.73 27.93
N VAL A 309 -4.06 -4.70 27.02
CA VAL A 309 -5.12 -3.69 26.98
C VAL A 309 -6.44 -4.30 26.52
N ASP A 310 -7.51 -3.95 27.22
CA ASP A 310 -8.87 -4.36 26.90
C ASP A 310 -9.62 -3.19 26.25
N PHE A 311 -10.35 -3.45 25.16
CA PHE A 311 -11.15 -2.44 24.45
C PHE A 311 -12.37 -3.07 23.77
N ALA A 312 -13.46 -2.31 23.67
CA ALA A 312 -14.59 -2.64 22.83
C ALA A 312 -14.38 -2.04 21.44
N LEU A 313 -14.68 -2.79 20.38
CA LEU A 313 -14.59 -2.37 18.99
C LEU A 313 -15.97 -2.37 18.33
N THR A 314 -16.26 -1.32 17.54
CA THR A 314 -17.45 -1.26 16.67
C THR A 314 -17.03 -1.25 15.21
N ASP A 315 -17.64 -2.14 14.42
CA ASP A 315 -17.51 -2.18 12.96
C ASP A 315 -18.87 -2.45 12.31
N ALA A 316 -19.43 -1.42 11.67
CA ALA A 316 -20.76 -1.48 11.06
C ALA A 316 -20.83 -2.27 9.74
N LEU A 317 -19.68 -2.63 9.14
CA LEU A 317 -19.64 -3.40 7.88
C LEU A 317 -19.24 -4.86 8.11
N ALA A 318 -18.41 -5.10 9.13
CA ALA A 318 -17.86 -6.40 9.49
C ALA A 318 -18.20 -6.74 10.94
N GLU A 319 -19.39 -7.30 11.15
CA GLU A 319 -19.89 -7.65 12.49
C GLU A 319 -18.96 -8.61 13.25
N TRP A 320 -18.18 -9.43 12.54
CA TRP A 320 -17.20 -10.35 13.13
C TRP A 320 -16.08 -9.62 13.89
N ASN A 321 -15.78 -8.36 13.55
CA ASN A 321 -14.84 -7.53 14.30
C ASN A 321 -15.47 -6.90 15.55
N THR A 322 -16.80 -6.74 15.58
CA THR A 322 -17.49 -6.05 16.69
C THR A 322 -17.46 -6.90 17.97
N GLY A 323 -17.16 -6.26 19.11
CA GLY A 323 -17.15 -6.89 20.43
C GLY A 323 -16.03 -6.39 21.33
N THR A 324 -15.85 -7.03 22.50
CA THR A 324 -14.76 -6.70 23.43
C THR A 324 -13.57 -7.63 23.23
N TRP A 325 -12.39 -7.03 23.17
CA TRP A 325 -11.13 -7.68 22.87
C TRP A 325 -10.09 -7.39 23.95
N ARG A 326 -9.25 -8.37 24.24
CA ARG A 326 -8.00 -8.24 24.99
C ARG A 326 -6.83 -8.39 24.04
N LEU A 327 -6.07 -7.32 23.86
CA LEU A 327 -4.78 -7.35 23.18
C LEU A 327 -3.69 -7.69 24.19
N THR A 328 -2.93 -8.74 23.91
CA THR A 328 -1.71 -9.10 24.67
C THR A 328 -0.53 -9.07 23.71
N VAL A 329 0.48 -8.24 23.99
CA VAL A 329 1.72 -8.19 23.22
C VAL A 329 2.87 -8.65 24.11
N ALA A 330 3.66 -9.60 23.63
CA ALA A 330 4.88 -10.04 24.28
C ALA A 330 5.82 -10.74 23.29
N ASP A 331 7.12 -10.60 23.51
CA ASP A 331 8.16 -11.43 22.86
C ASP A 331 8.08 -11.47 21.33
N GLY A 332 7.73 -10.33 20.72
CA GLY A 332 7.65 -10.16 19.27
C GLY A 332 6.39 -10.72 18.62
N ALA A 333 5.43 -11.16 19.43
CA ALA A 333 4.12 -11.63 19.01
C ALA A 333 3.00 -10.87 19.75
N ALA A 334 1.78 -11.01 19.22
CA ALA A 334 0.59 -10.56 19.90
C ALA A 334 -0.60 -11.47 19.62
N ASP A 335 -1.56 -11.41 20.52
CA ASP A 335 -2.80 -12.15 20.47
C ASP A 335 -3.97 -11.19 20.78
N LEU A 336 -5.10 -11.40 20.10
CA LEU A 336 -6.30 -10.58 20.27
C LEU A 336 -7.49 -11.49 20.55
N THR A 337 -7.70 -11.79 21.83
CA THR A 337 -8.78 -12.68 22.27
C THR A 337 -10.06 -11.92 22.52
N ARG A 338 -11.19 -12.53 22.16
CA ARG A 338 -12.50 -12.03 22.56
C ARG A 338 -12.72 -12.32 24.05
N ILE A 339 -13.24 -11.34 24.78
CA ILE A 339 -13.54 -11.46 26.21
C ILE A 339 -15.00 -11.06 26.50
N ASP A 340 -15.56 -11.65 27.55
CA ASP A 340 -16.88 -11.26 28.09
C ASP A 340 -16.69 -10.37 29.33
N ALA A 341 -16.20 -9.15 29.07
CA ALA A 341 -15.99 -8.14 30.09
C ALA A 341 -16.35 -6.75 29.54
N ALA A 342 -16.69 -5.83 30.44
CA ALA A 342 -16.81 -4.43 30.08
C ALA A 342 -15.41 -3.84 29.84
N ALA A 343 -15.27 -3.03 28.80
CA ALA A 343 -14.06 -2.27 28.54
C ALA A 343 -14.32 -0.77 28.64
N ASP A 344 -13.39 -0.06 29.28
CA ASP A 344 -13.44 1.39 29.42
C ASP A 344 -13.07 2.12 28.14
N LEU A 345 -12.36 1.45 27.22
CA LEU A 345 -11.97 1.97 25.92
C LEU A 345 -12.94 1.45 24.86
N ARG A 346 -13.50 2.35 24.05
CA ARG A 346 -14.43 2.03 22.95
C ARG A 346 -13.90 2.63 21.66
N LEU A 347 -13.47 1.77 20.77
CA LEU A 347 -12.76 2.09 19.54
C LEU A 347 -13.69 1.89 18.33
N ASP A 348 -13.66 2.82 17.38
CA ASP A 348 -14.21 2.62 16.04
C ASP A 348 -13.20 1.89 15.15
N VAL A 349 -13.65 1.10 14.18
CA VAL A 349 -12.75 0.40 13.24
C VAL A 349 -11.78 1.33 12.51
N ARG A 350 -12.15 2.59 12.24
CA ARG A 350 -11.25 3.60 11.67
C ARG A 350 -10.16 4.00 12.66
N GLY A 351 -10.51 4.07 13.94
CA GLY A 351 -9.55 4.27 15.02
C GLY A 351 -8.57 3.11 15.12
N PHE A 352 -9.06 1.86 15.02
CA PHE A 352 -8.19 0.67 14.94
C PHE A 352 -7.24 0.77 13.74
N ALA A 353 -7.75 1.14 12.56
CA ALA A 353 -6.94 1.27 11.35
C ALA A 353 -5.79 2.29 11.52
N LEU A 354 -6.07 3.45 12.13
CA LEU A 354 -5.07 4.47 12.42
C LEU A 354 -3.99 3.98 13.40
N LEU A 355 -4.41 3.33 14.49
CA LEU A 355 -3.48 2.83 15.50
C LEU A 355 -2.63 1.69 14.97
N TYR A 356 -3.26 0.70 14.32
CA TYR A 356 -2.57 -0.46 13.74
C TYR A 356 -1.53 -0.04 12.69
N ALA A 357 -1.85 0.97 11.86
CA ALA A 357 -0.93 1.53 10.88
C ALA A 357 0.13 2.48 11.50
N GLY A 358 0.10 2.72 12.81
CA GLY A 358 0.99 3.69 13.47
C GLY A 358 0.82 5.12 12.96
N ALA A 359 -0.33 5.44 12.38
CA ALA A 359 -0.62 6.72 11.72
C ALA A 359 -1.06 7.81 12.71
N ALA A 360 -1.53 7.42 13.90
CA ALA A 360 -1.91 8.32 14.97
C ALA A 360 -1.66 7.69 16.33
N TYR A 361 -1.55 8.52 17.36
CA TYR A 361 -1.59 8.09 18.76
C TYR A 361 -3.02 8.05 19.28
N ALA A 362 -3.30 7.20 20.25
CA ALA A 362 -4.63 6.97 20.83
C ALA A 362 -5.27 8.25 21.36
N ARG A 363 -4.47 9.17 21.93
CA ARG A 363 -4.97 10.48 22.36
C ARG A 363 -5.52 11.31 21.18
N SER A 364 -4.87 11.28 20.03
CA SER A 364 -5.36 11.94 18.81
C SER A 364 -6.58 11.25 18.21
N VAL A 365 -6.62 9.92 18.25
CA VAL A 365 -7.80 9.12 17.86
C VAL A 365 -9.00 9.46 18.75
N ALA A 366 -8.78 9.70 20.04
CA ALA A 366 -9.83 10.13 20.95
C ALA A 366 -10.33 11.55 20.66
N GLN A 367 -9.41 12.49 20.41
CA GLN A 367 -9.76 13.85 19.98
C GLN A 367 -10.56 13.88 18.67
N ALA A 368 -10.29 12.94 17.76
CA ALA A 368 -11.03 12.76 16.51
C ALA A 368 -12.40 12.10 16.69
N GLY A 369 -12.77 11.69 17.91
CA GLY A 369 -14.03 10.99 18.20
C GLY A 369 -14.08 9.56 17.70
N LEU A 370 -12.92 8.95 17.42
CA LEU A 370 -12.81 7.55 16.99
C LEU A 370 -12.41 6.60 18.14
N LEU A 371 -12.08 7.16 19.30
CA LEU A 371 -11.86 6.45 20.56
C LEU A 371 -12.57 7.20 21.68
N HIS A 372 -13.44 6.50 22.40
CA HIS A 372 -14.06 7.01 23.62
C HIS A 372 -13.51 6.26 24.82
N HIS A 373 -13.33 6.96 25.94
CA HIS A 373 -12.84 6.34 27.16
C HIS A 373 -13.56 6.87 28.40
N SER A 374 -13.69 6.03 29.43
CA SER A 374 -14.20 6.42 30.75
C SER A 374 -13.34 7.52 31.39
N ALA A 375 -13.92 8.29 32.31
CA ALA A 375 -13.19 9.31 33.07
C ALA A 375 -12.05 8.67 33.89
N GLY A 376 -10.86 9.26 33.85
CA GLY A 376 -9.67 8.76 34.57
C GLY A 376 -8.92 7.62 33.86
N VAL A 377 -9.43 7.11 32.73
CA VAL A 377 -8.75 6.08 31.93
C VAL A 377 -7.83 6.75 30.91
N ASP A 378 -6.57 6.33 30.85
CA ASP A 378 -5.61 6.84 29.87
C ASP A 378 -5.74 6.09 28.53
N PRO A 379 -6.18 6.76 27.45
CA PRO A 379 -6.29 6.12 26.14
C PRO A 379 -4.94 5.67 25.58
N ALA A 380 -3.81 6.20 26.07
CA ALA A 380 -2.48 5.85 25.57
C ALA A 380 -2.14 4.35 25.73
N ALA A 381 -2.87 3.59 26.56
CA ALA A 381 -2.74 2.12 26.59
C ALA A 381 -2.98 1.48 25.21
N LEU A 382 -3.80 2.09 24.35
CA LEU A 382 -4.05 1.62 22.98
C LEU A 382 -2.94 1.97 21.98
N ASP A 383 -1.95 2.78 22.34
CA ASP A 383 -0.75 2.97 21.53
C ASP A 383 0.04 1.65 21.36
N LEU A 384 -0.26 0.66 22.21
CA LEU A 384 0.23 -0.70 22.06
C LEU A 384 -0.05 -1.26 20.65
N LEU A 385 -1.22 -0.97 20.04
CA LEU A 385 -1.56 -1.40 18.67
C LEU A 385 -0.61 -0.83 17.60
N GLY A 386 -0.05 0.36 17.84
CA GLY A 386 0.87 1.04 16.91
C GLY A 386 2.35 0.74 17.15
N ALA A 387 2.67 -0.17 18.08
CA ALA A 387 4.05 -0.54 18.36
C ALA A 387 4.76 -1.06 17.09
N GLY A 388 5.94 -0.52 16.77
CA GLY A 388 6.68 -0.83 15.54
C GLY A 388 6.73 0.32 14.54
N GLY A 389 6.00 1.41 14.76
CA GLY A 389 6.10 2.63 13.98
C GLY A 389 5.18 2.66 12.75
N PRO A 390 5.18 3.77 12.01
CA PRO A 390 4.22 4.04 10.95
C PRO A 390 4.38 3.08 9.77
N ALA A 391 3.25 2.69 9.19
CA ALA A 391 3.21 1.99 7.93
C ALA A 391 3.50 2.95 6.75
N GLN A 392 4.13 2.41 5.72
CA GLN A 392 4.51 3.11 4.50
C GLN A 392 4.19 2.21 3.30
N LEU A 393 3.76 2.82 2.20
CA LEU A 393 3.62 2.16 0.90
C LEU A 393 4.62 2.79 -0.07
N LEU A 394 5.14 1.96 -0.99
CA LEU A 394 6.00 2.38 -2.10
C LEU A 394 5.38 2.04 -3.47
N ASN A 395 4.20 1.44 -3.47
CA ASN A 395 3.51 0.97 -4.67
C ASN A 395 2.09 1.53 -4.72
N TYR A 396 1.71 2.12 -5.85
CA TYR A 396 0.32 2.43 -6.18
C TYR A 396 -0.35 1.21 -6.81
N PHE A 397 -1.64 0.98 -6.55
CA PHE A 397 -2.40 -0.17 -7.07
C PHE A 397 -3.89 0.12 -7.26
#